data_AF-E8LKN1-F1
#
_entry.id   AF-E8LKN1-F1
#
_cell.length_a   1.000
_cell.length_b   1.000
_cell.length_c   1.000
_cell.angle_alpha   90.00
_cell.angle_beta   90.00
_cell.angle_gamma   90.00
#
_symmetry.space_group_name_H-M   'P 1'
#
loop_
_entity.id
_entity.type
_entity.pdbx_description
1 polymer ?
#
loop_
_entity_poly.entity_id
_entity_poly.type
_entity_poly.pdbx_seq_one_letter_code
_entity_poly.pdbx_strand_id
1 'polypeptide(L)'
;MKQNNLLKLIAIGAFCSVPFIMSGCAAVAVGAATGTTGAIIGSDSRTIDSMFYDETIEQNAYKIFKENEKLSKKDDFSVSVISMSGNVLLVGQTINSEYFNSCLEKIKRLDYVRKVYNFVTFKQPVSAGVTANDTYITSKIKTKLLFGENIRSGRFKVVTEDSMVYLLGYVTRDEAIRAVNEVQKIDGVKKIYTIFDYMENVPVQKPSSNPPVIDQSQASSGTYSDTQPISTVSSEPLEISSSGSYDSAVGAQDNGGAVIVDDTSLPGVY
;
A
#
# COMPACT_ATOMS: atom_id res chain seq x y z
N MET A 1 61.28 48.22 -6.88
CA MET A 1 60.61 46.92 -6.69
C MET A 1 59.61 47.08 -5.55
N LYS A 2 58.31 47.17 -5.83
CA LYS A 2 57.27 47.45 -4.82
C LYS A 2 56.18 46.38 -4.95
N GLN A 3 55.94 45.70 -3.84
CA GLN A 3 55.06 44.53 -3.68
C GLN A 3 53.61 44.81 -4.10
N ASN A 4 53.02 43.86 -4.83
CA ASN A 4 51.61 43.81 -5.16
C ASN A 4 50.79 43.36 -3.94
N ASN A 5 50.32 44.32 -3.14
CA ASN A 5 49.32 44.10 -2.08
C ASN A 5 47.89 44.38 -2.60
N LEU A 6 47.53 43.78 -3.73
CA LEU A 6 46.18 43.91 -4.32
C LEU A 6 45.36 42.61 -4.21
N LEU A 7 45.69 41.77 -3.22
CA LEU A 7 45.10 40.44 -3.03
C LEU A 7 44.50 40.22 -1.63
N LYS A 8 44.30 41.27 -0.83
CA LYS A 8 43.81 41.17 0.56
C LYS A 8 42.54 41.96 0.89
N LEU A 9 41.80 42.50 -0.10
CA LEU A 9 40.64 43.37 0.19
C LEU A 9 39.30 42.93 -0.43
N ILE A 10 39.14 41.67 -0.83
CA ILE A 10 37.81 41.08 -1.06
C ILE A 10 37.66 39.86 -0.14
N ALA A 11 37.70 40.16 1.15
CA ALA A 11 37.38 39.25 2.24
C ALA A 11 36.30 39.88 3.13
N ILE A 12 35.18 40.32 2.51
CA ILE A 12 33.86 40.47 3.12
C ILE A 12 32.86 40.27 1.98
N GLY A 13 32.64 39.01 1.63
CA GLY A 13 31.53 38.58 0.77
C GLY A 13 30.76 37.56 1.59
N ALA A 14 29.61 37.97 2.11
CA ALA A 14 28.79 37.23 3.05
C ALA A 14 28.62 35.77 2.64
N PHE A 15 29.35 34.89 3.32
CA PHE A 15 29.05 33.46 3.36
C PHE A 15 27.76 33.33 4.14
N CYS A 16 26.64 33.49 3.45
CA CYS A 16 25.32 33.12 3.91
C CYS A 16 25.34 31.59 4.03
N SER A 17 25.86 31.11 5.16
CA SER A 17 25.81 29.72 5.56
C SER A 17 24.34 29.37 5.72
N VAL A 18 23.73 28.87 4.64
CA VAL A 18 22.48 28.13 4.71
C VAL A 18 22.77 26.95 5.63
N PRO A 19 22.16 26.87 6.83
CA PRO A 19 22.27 25.64 7.59
C PRO A 19 21.61 24.56 6.75
N PHE A 20 22.42 23.60 6.32
CA PHE A 20 22.00 22.33 5.78
C PHE A 20 21.35 21.57 6.95
N ILE A 21 20.06 21.84 7.18
CA ILE A 21 19.30 21.16 8.23
C ILE A 21 19.10 19.72 7.75
N MET A 22 19.87 18.82 8.36
CA MET A 22 19.66 17.38 8.33
C MET A 22 18.17 17.05 8.55
N SER A 23 17.69 16.09 7.76
CA SER A 23 16.48 15.29 7.92
C SER A 23 15.67 15.54 9.20
N GLY A 24 14.62 16.36 9.08
CA GLY A 24 13.58 16.44 10.09
C GLY A 24 12.63 15.25 10.00
N CYS A 25 12.25 14.71 11.15
CA CYS A 25 10.84 14.46 11.43
C CYS A 25 10.55 14.92 12.86
N ALA A 26 10.75 16.22 13.11
CA ALA A 26 10.22 16.88 14.28
C ALA A 26 9.27 17.96 13.77
N ALA A 27 7.98 17.76 14.06
CA ALA A 27 6.94 18.71 13.75
C ALA A 27 7.28 20.06 14.41
N VAL A 28 7.65 21.04 13.60
CA VAL A 28 7.81 22.42 14.04
C VAL A 28 6.41 22.99 14.23
N ALA A 29 5.91 22.92 15.48
CA ALA A 29 4.74 23.65 15.93
C ALA A 29 5.16 25.09 16.27
N VAL A 30 5.00 26.01 15.32
CA VAL A 30 5.08 27.45 15.61
C VAL A 30 3.69 27.90 16.04
N GLY A 31 3.50 28.04 17.36
CA GLY A 31 2.24 28.51 17.94
C GLY A 31 2.32 28.72 19.45
N ALA A 32 2.86 29.89 19.82
CA ALA A 32 2.68 30.66 21.07
C ALA A 32 2.76 29.95 22.45
N ALA A 33 3.72 30.42 23.22
CA ALA A 33 3.93 30.16 24.64
C ALA A 33 2.65 30.35 25.50
N THR A 34 2.09 29.25 26.00
CA THR A 34 1.62 29.02 27.38
C THR A 34 1.16 27.57 27.46
N GLY A 35 1.49 26.89 28.56
CA GLY A 35 1.52 25.43 28.67
C GLY A 35 0.25 24.65 28.34
N THR A 36 0.47 23.33 28.24
CA THR A 36 -0.48 22.22 28.08
C THR A 36 -0.95 21.94 26.63
N THR A 37 -0.29 20.94 26.05
CA THR A 37 -0.85 19.87 25.21
C THR A 37 -2.26 20.12 24.66
N GLY A 38 -2.35 20.44 23.37
CA GLY A 38 -3.63 20.52 22.68
C GLY A 38 -3.50 21.10 21.30
N ALA A 39 -2.61 20.56 20.46
CA ALA A 39 -2.68 20.83 19.04
C ALA A 39 -4.07 20.39 18.55
N ILE A 40 -4.77 21.34 17.96
CA ILE A 40 -6.15 21.28 17.50
C ILE A 40 -6.36 20.00 16.67
N ILE A 41 -7.11 19.04 17.21
CA ILE A 41 -7.51 17.81 16.51
C ILE A 41 -8.64 18.20 15.55
N GLY A 42 -8.27 18.62 14.35
CA GLY A 42 -9.20 18.75 13.24
C GLY A 42 -9.69 17.38 12.80
N SER A 43 -10.91 17.05 13.20
CA SER A 43 -11.95 16.15 12.65
C SER A 43 -11.67 15.23 11.44
N ASP A 44 -10.53 14.54 11.40
CA ASP A 44 -10.31 13.42 10.48
C ASP A 44 -9.39 12.36 11.12
N SER A 45 -9.94 11.64 12.10
CA SER A 45 -9.15 10.71 12.91
C SER A 45 -8.90 9.43 12.13
N ARG A 46 -7.71 9.31 11.53
CA ARG A 46 -6.98 8.05 11.64
C ARG A 46 -6.66 7.86 13.12
N THR A 47 -7.18 6.79 13.74
CA THR A 47 -6.90 6.51 15.14
C THR A 47 -5.39 6.39 15.31
N ILE A 48 -4.81 7.10 16.28
CA ILE A 48 -3.36 7.08 16.56
C ILE A 48 -2.85 5.64 16.64
N ASP A 49 -3.66 4.75 17.21
CA ASP A 49 -3.37 3.32 17.31
C ASP A 49 -3.16 2.66 15.94
N SER A 50 -3.99 2.96 14.94
CA SER A 50 -3.85 2.39 13.59
C SER A 50 -2.57 2.86 12.89
N MET A 51 -2.17 4.12 13.10
CA MET A 51 -0.90 4.62 12.55
C MET A 51 0.30 3.98 13.24
N PHE A 52 0.21 3.78 14.55
CA PHE A 52 1.25 3.12 15.34
C PHE A 52 1.43 1.65 14.91
N TYR A 53 0.33 0.92 14.67
CA TYR A 53 0.39 -0.44 14.14
C TYR A 53 1.00 -0.48 12.73
N ASP A 54 0.62 0.44 11.84
CA ASP A 54 1.21 0.53 10.50
C ASP A 54 2.72 0.75 10.55
N GLU A 55 3.19 1.68 11.38
CA GLU A 55 4.63 1.94 11.55
C GLU A 55 5.35 0.72 12.14
N THR A 56 4.73 0.02 13.10
CA THR A 56 5.28 -1.21 13.68
C THR A 56 5.43 -2.31 12.62
N ILE A 57 4.44 -2.49 11.73
CA ILE A 57 4.51 -3.43 10.61
C ILE A 57 5.68 -3.05 9.69
N GLU A 58 5.76 -1.80 9.26
CA GLU A 58 6.82 -1.32 8.35
C GLU A 58 8.22 -1.54 8.95
N GLN A 59 8.41 -1.20 10.22
CA GLN A 59 9.69 -1.37 10.91
C GLN A 59 10.07 -2.85 11.04
N ASN A 60 9.14 -3.73 11.41
CA ASN A 60 9.42 -5.16 11.54
C ASN A 60 9.66 -5.83 10.18
N ALA A 61 8.92 -5.44 9.15
CA ALA A 61 9.16 -5.89 7.79
C ALA A 61 10.53 -5.43 7.26
N TYR A 62 10.93 -4.18 7.54
CA TYR A 62 12.27 -3.68 7.22
C TYR A 62 13.38 -4.50 7.91
N LYS A 63 13.20 -4.86 9.17
CA LYS A 63 14.14 -5.74 9.89
C LYS A 63 14.25 -7.10 9.20
N ILE A 64 13.12 -7.72 8.83
CA ILE A 64 13.09 -9.00 8.09
C ILE A 64 13.89 -8.91 6.79
N PHE A 65 13.72 -7.84 6.01
CA PHE A 65 14.50 -7.61 4.78
C PHE A 65 15.99 -7.36 5.01
N LYS A 66 16.39 -6.95 6.22
CA LYS A 66 17.78 -6.67 6.58
C LYS A 66 18.45 -7.77 7.40
N GLU A 67 17.76 -8.87 7.70
CA GLU A 67 18.33 -10.00 8.44
C GLU A 67 19.57 -10.60 7.76
N ASN A 68 19.62 -10.60 6.43
CA ASN A 68 20.77 -11.11 5.68
C ASN A 68 21.38 -10.01 4.81
N GLU A 69 22.40 -9.33 5.33
CA GLU A 69 23.06 -8.20 4.65
C GLU A 69 23.64 -8.58 3.28
N LYS A 70 24.09 -9.83 3.11
CA LYS A 70 24.68 -10.29 1.85
C LYS A 70 23.65 -10.39 0.73
N LEU A 71 22.42 -10.78 1.07
CA LEU A 71 21.32 -10.98 0.12
C LEU A 71 20.41 -9.75 -0.01
N SER A 72 20.55 -8.78 0.89
CA SER A 72 19.75 -7.54 0.96
C SER A 72 20.52 -6.29 0.52
N LYS A 73 21.60 -6.48 -0.24
CA LYS A 73 22.37 -5.41 -0.86
C LYS A 73 21.47 -4.62 -1.79
N LYS A 74 21.55 -3.29 -1.70
CA LYS A 74 20.65 -2.38 -2.44
C LYS A 74 20.71 -2.56 -3.95
N ASP A 75 21.90 -2.94 -4.47
CA ASP A 75 22.10 -3.14 -5.90
C ASP A 75 21.29 -4.33 -6.42
N ASP A 76 21.07 -5.36 -5.60
CA ASP A 76 20.43 -6.63 -5.99
C ASP A 76 19.01 -6.78 -5.40
N PHE A 77 18.72 -6.09 -4.30
CA PHE A 77 17.48 -6.16 -3.54
C PHE A 77 17.02 -4.74 -3.16
N SER A 78 16.06 -4.22 -3.91
CA SER A 78 15.44 -2.92 -3.68
C SER A 78 13.93 -3.11 -3.57
N VAL A 79 13.49 -3.49 -2.37
CA VAL A 79 12.07 -3.69 -2.05
C VAL A 79 11.68 -2.75 -0.91
N SER A 80 10.56 -2.05 -1.09
CA SER A 80 9.95 -1.17 -0.09
C SER A 80 8.68 -1.79 0.48
N VAL A 81 8.44 -1.54 1.76
CA VAL A 81 7.22 -1.95 2.46
C VAL A 81 6.45 -0.72 2.86
N ILE A 82 5.17 -0.71 2.55
CA ILE A 82 4.25 0.37 2.88
C ILE A 82 3.02 -0.25 3.55
N SER A 83 2.71 0.14 4.79
CA SER A 83 1.49 -0.27 5.49
C SER A 83 0.51 0.89 5.56
N MET A 84 -0.77 0.56 5.39
CA MET A 84 -1.87 1.48 5.63
C MET A 84 -3.09 0.71 6.13
N SER A 85 -3.49 0.95 7.38
CA SER A 85 -4.56 0.22 8.06
C SER A 85 -4.33 -1.30 8.03
N GLY A 86 -3.09 -1.77 8.18
CA GLY A 86 -2.74 -3.20 8.08
C GLY A 86 -2.84 -3.82 6.68
N ASN A 87 -3.15 -3.03 5.64
CA ASN A 87 -2.91 -3.42 4.25
C ASN A 87 -1.43 -3.13 3.93
N VAL A 88 -0.66 -4.18 3.65
CA VAL A 88 0.77 -4.09 3.37
C VAL A 88 0.99 -4.16 1.87
N LEU A 89 1.60 -3.14 1.31
CA LEU A 89 2.08 -3.08 -0.05
C LEU A 89 3.59 -3.36 -0.08
N LEU A 90 3.99 -4.33 -0.89
CA LEU A 90 5.37 -4.63 -1.22
C LEU A 90 5.62 -4.22 -2.68
N VAL A 91 6.56 -3.30 -2.91
CA VAL A 91 6.93 -2.84 -4.26
C VAL A 91 8.44 -2.83 -4.43
N GLY A 92 8.89 -2.91 -5.68
CA GLY A 92 10.29 -2.76 -6.04
C GLY A 92 10.77 -3.93 -6.89
N GLN A 93 12.08 -4.16 -6.89
CA GLN A 93 12.69 -5.22 -7.66
C GLN A 93 13.80 -5.94 -6.90
N THR A 94 13.97 -7.22 -7.22
CA THR A 94 15.04 -8.04 -6.66
C THR A 94 15.43 -9.13 -7.65
N ILE A 95 16.72 -9.46 -7.72
CA ILE A 95 17.18 -10.66 -8.44
C ILE A 95 17.06 -11.93 -7.60
N ASN A 96 16.88 -11.80 -6.28
CA ASN A 96 16.85 -12.91 -5.34
C ASN A 96 15.41 -13.23 -4.92
N SER A 97 14.73 -14.03 -5.75
CA SER A 97 13.35 -14.45 -5.51
C SER A 97 13.21 -15.34 -4.28
N GLU A 98 14.15 -16.26 -4.04
CA GLU A 98 14.14 -17.18 -2.90
C GLU A 98 14.20 -16.42 -1.56
N TYR A 99 15.14 -15.47 -1.46
CA TYR A 99 15.26 -14.63 -0.27
C TYR A 99 14.01 -13.79 -0.05
N PHE A 100 13.47 -13.19 -1.12
CA PHE A 100 12.24 -12.42 -1.05
C PHE A 100 11.06 -13.28 -0.57
N ASN A 101 10.88 -14.48 -1.12
CA ASN A 101 9.80 -15.39 -0.74
C ASN A 101 9.90 -15.81 0.74
N SER A 102 11.12 -16.09 1.23
CA SER A 102 11.34 -16.33 2.65
C SER A 102 10.98 -15.13 3.53
N CYS A 103 11.26 -13.90 3.08
CA CYS A 103 10.89 -12.69 3.81
C CYS A 103 9.38 -12.46 3.78
N LEU A 104 8.73 -12.68 2.63
CA LEU A 104 7.30 -12.56 2.44
C LEU A 104 6.51 -13.46 3.42
N GLU A 105 6.94 -14.71 3.58
CA GLU A 105 6.34 -15.64 4.54
C GLU A 105 6.42 -15.16 5.99
N LYS A 106 7.50 -14.46 6.36
CA LYS A 106 7.63 -13.83 7.69
C LYS A 106 6.74 -12.60 7.82
N ILE A 107 6.69 -11.75 6.79
CA ILE A 107 5.87 -10.52 6.79
C ILE A 107 4.39 -10.84 6.94
N LYS A 108 3.88 -11.88 6.27
CA LYS A 108 2.48 -12.33 6.42
C LYS A 108 2.09 -12.72 7.84
N ARG A 109 3.05 -13.09 8.68
CA ARG A 109 2.83 -13.56 10.06
C ARG A 109 3.04 -12.45 11.09
N LEU A 110 3.39 -11.24 10.66
CA LEU A 110 3.49 -10.09 11.56
C LEU A 110 2.11 -9.74 12.12
N ASP A 111 2.08 -9.29 13.37
CA ASP A 111 0.87 -8.80 14.00
C ASP A 111 0.28 -7.62 13.22
N TYR A 112 -1.05 -7.48 13.26
CA TYR A 112 -1.83 -6.41 12.63
C TYR A 112 -1.84 -6.39 11.09
N VAL A 113 -1.09 -7.28 10.42
CA VAL A 113 -1.18 -7.47 8.97
C VAL A 113 -2.54 -8.10 8.62
N ARG A 114 -3.35 -7.39 7.84
CA ARG A 114 -4.65 -7.88 7.35
C ARG A 114 -4.53 -8.50 5.96
N LYS A 115 -3.86 -7.79 5.05
CA LYS A 115 -3.67 -8.22 3.66
C LYS A 115 -2.30 -7.79 3.17
N VAL A 116 -1.70 -8.61 2.33
CA VAL A 116 -0.45 -8.28 1.62
C VAL A 116 -0.74 -8.19 0.14
N TYR A 117 -0.28 -7.09 -0.47
CA TYR A 117 -0.32 -6.80 -1.90
C TYR A 117 1.12 -6.80 -2.41
N ASN A 118 1.44 -7.76 -3.27
CA ASN A 118 2.81 -7.98 -3.75
C ASN A 118 2.93 -7.53 -5.21
N PHE A 119 3.72 -6.50 -5.43
CA PHE A 119 4.09 -5.97 -6.75
C PHE A 119 5.61 -5.96 -6.93
N VAL A 120 6.32 -6.86 -6.26
CA VAL A 120 7.76 -7.02 -6.45
C VAL A 120 8.04 -7.77 -7.75
N THR A 121 8.90 -7.19 -8.58
CA THR A 121 9.33 -7.80 -9.84
C THR A 121 10.68 -8.49 -9.67
N PHE A 122 10.83 -9.70 -10.19
CA PHE A 122 12.10 -10.43 -10.14
C PHE A 122 13.06 -9.99 -11.25
N LYS A 123 13.61 -8.77 -11.11
CA LYS A 123 14.58 -8.16 -12.03
C LYS A 123 15.60 -7.33 -11.25
N GLN A 124 16.65 -6.85 -11.93
CA GLN A 124 17.59 -5.90 -11.32
C GLN A 124 16.84 -4.62 -10.87
N PRO A 125 17.14 -4.09 -9.67
CA PRO A 125 16.72 -2.75 -9.25
C PRO A 125 16.91 -1.68 -10.33
N VAL A 126 15.91 -0.82 -10.47
CA VAL A 126 15.93 0.27 -11.45
C VAL A 126 17.05 1.28 -11.14
N SER A 127 17.49 2.01 -12.16
CA SER A 127 18.55 3.00 -11.99
C SER A 127 18.09 4.21 -11.16
N ALA A 128 19.04 4.92 -10.56
CA ALA A 128 18.75 6.13 -9.77
C ALA A 128 17.99 7.21 -10.58
N GLY A 129 18.17 7.25 -11.90
CA GLY A 129 17.43 8.16 -12.78
C GLY A 129 15.94 7.83 -12.85
N VAL A 130 15.58 6.54 -12.89
CA VAL A 130 14.18 6.10 -12.83
C VAL A 130 13.59 6.42 -11.46
N THR A 131 14.29 6.12 -10.38
CA THR A 131 13.84 6.47 -9.02
C THR A 131 13.65 7.98 -8.84
N ALA A 132 14.50 8.80 -9.44
CA ALA A 132 14.36 10.26 -9.41
C ALA A 132 13.10 10.72 -10.19
N ASN A 133 12.83 10.11 -11.35
CA ASN A 133 11.61 10.34 -12.10
C ASN A 133 10.35 9.94 -11.28
N ASP A 134 10.38 8.78 -10.62
CA ASP A 134 9.26 8.31 -9.79
C ASP A 134 9.03 9.22 -8.58
N THR A 135 10.10 9.77 -7.99
CA THR A 135 10.01 10.78 -6.91
C THR A 135 9.35 12.06 -7.42
N TYR A 136 9.68 12.48 -8.64
CA TYR A 136 9.08 13.65 -9.28
C TYR A 136 7.60 13.43 -9.61
N ILE A 137 7.23 12.26 -10.17
CA ILE A 137 5.84 11.86 -10.40
C ILE A 137 5.06 11.84 -9.07
N THR A 138 5.62 11.19 -8.03
CA THR A 138 5.02 11.15 -6.69
C THR A 138 4.75 12.56 -6.15
N SER A 139 5.70 13.49 -6.34
CA SER A 139 5.55 14.88 -5.91
C SER A 139 4.41 15.56 -6.67
N LYS A 140 4.33 15.41 -8.00
CA LYS A 140 3.21 15.91 -8.81
C LYS A 140 1.86 15.37 -8.33
N ILE A 141 1.78 14.07 -8.07
CA ILE A 141 0.55 13.42 -7.57
C ILE A 141 0.14 14.02 -6.24
N LYS A 142 1.06 14.09 -5.27
CA LYS A 142 0.76 14.67 -3.95
C LYS A 142 0.30 16.12 -4.07
N THR A 143 0.92 16.92 -4.94
CA THR A 143 0.49 18.29 -5.23
C THR A 143 -0.92 18.33 -5.84
N LYS A 144 -1.22 17.47 -6.83
CA LYS A 144 -2.54 17.42 -7.45
C LYS A 144 -3.64 17.00 -6.47
N LEU A 145 -3.38 16.02 -5.62
CA LEU A 145 -4.32 15.61 -4.57
C LEU A 145 -4.50 16.69 -3.49
N LEU A 146 -3.45 17.47 -3.19
CA LEU A 146 -3.51 18.56 -2.22
C LEU A 146 -4.39 19.73 -2.68
N PHE A 147 -4.31 20.07 -3.98
CA PHE A 147 -5.09 21.16 -4.57
C PHE A 147 -6.39 20.66 -5.25
N GLY A 148 -6.67 19.37 -5.19
CA GLY A 148 -7.86 18.77 -5.75
C GLY A 148 -9.10 19.11 -4.93
N GLU A 149 -10.17 19.50 -5.61
CA GLU A 149 -11.41 19.89 -4.94
C GLU A 149 -12.09 18.67 -4.30
N ASN A 150 -12.52 18.81 -3.05
CA ASN A 150 -13.19 17.74 -2.29
C ASN A 150 -12.36 16.44 -2.18
N ILE A 151 -11.03 16.57 -2.16
CA ILE A 151 -10.07 15.50 -1.88
C ILE A 151 -9.31 15.84 -0.61
N ARG A 152 -9.43 14.99 0.41
CA ARG A 152 -8.61 15.11 1.62
C ARG A 152 -7.29 14.37 1.41
N SER A 153 -6.27 15.07 0.91
CA SER A 153 -4.97 14.48 0.55
C SER A 153 -4.31 13.68 1.69
N GLY A 154 -4.51 14.07 2.95
CA GLY A 154 -3.99 13.35 4.12
C GLY A 154 -4.57 11.94 4.33
N ARG A 155 -5.65 11.58 3.63
CA ARG A 155 -6.24 10.23 3.65
C ARG A 155 -5.58 9.26 2.68
N PHE A 156 -4.67 9.73 1.83
CA PHE A 156 -4.01 8.95 0.80
C PHE A 156 -2.51 8.79 1.08
N LYS A 157 -1.98 7.59 0.85
CA LYS A 157 -0.55 7.32 0.75
C LYS A 157 -0.24 6.97 -0.70
N VAL A 158 0.71 7.71 -1.28
CA VAL A 158 1.09 7.59 -2.70
C VAL A 158 2.50 7.02 -2.78
N VAL A 159 2.65 5.96 -3.56
CA VAL A 159 3.93 5.31 -3.87
C VAL A 159 4.04 5.22 -5.40
N THR A 160 5.21 5.52 -5.96
CA THR A 160 5.47 5.32 -7.39
C THR A 160 6.73 4.48 -7.56
N GLU A 161 6.67 3.48 -8.43
CA GLU A 161 7.77 2.56 -8.73
C GLU A 161 7.73 2.20 -10.21
N ASP A 162 8.82 2.45 -10.95
CA ASP A 162 8.92 2.25 -12.41
C ASP A 162 7.77 2.91 -13.18
N SER A 163 7.37 4.10 -12.72
CA SER A 163 6.23 4.88 -13.22
C SER A 163 4.84 4.23 -13.05
N MET A 164 4.75 3.15 -12.28
CA MET A 164 3.47 2.61 -11.77
C MET A 164 3.15 3.28 -10.44
N VAL A 165 1.90 3.71 -10.28
CA VAL A 165 1.44 4.42 -9.09
C VAL A 165 0.58 3.49 -8.25
N TYR A 166 0.84 3.46 -6.96
CA TYR A 166 0.06 2.74 -5.96
C TYR A 166 -0.57 3.77 -5.02
N LEU A 167 -1.90 3.82 -5.03
CA LEU A 167 -2.69 4.69 -4.17
C LEU A 167 -3.30 3.86 -3.05
N LEU A 168 -2.84 4.08 -1.83
CA LEU A 168 -3.44 3.51 -0.64
C LEU A 168 -4.30 4.57 0.06
N GLY A 169 -5.37 4.17 0.73
CA GLY A 169 -6.23 5.14 1.41
C GLY A 169 -7.31 4.53 2.29
N TYR A 170 -7.75 5.30 3.29
CA TYR A 170 -9.03 5.07 3.99
C TYR A 170 -9.98 6.19 3.60
N VAL A 171 -10.88 5.93 2.67
CA VAL A 171 -11.55 6.97 1.87
C VAL A 171 -12.99 6.60 1.54
N THR A 172 -13.81 7.59 1.17
CA THR A 172 -15.12 7.30 0.56
C THR A 172 -14.97 6.90 -0.91
N ARG A 173 -15.98 6.23 -1.49
CA ARG A 173 -15.96 5.88 -2.93
C ARG A 173 -15.83 7.12 -3.82
N ASP A 174 -16.55 8.18 -3.49
CA ASP A 174 -16.49 9.42 -4.25
C ASP A 174 -15.11 10.09 -4.17
N GLU A 175 -14.46 10.09 -3.01
CA GLU A 175 -13.08 10.58 -2.87
C GLU A 175 -12.09 9.73 -3.66
N ALA A 176 -12.23 8.41 -3.66
CA ALA A 176 -11.38 7.51 -4.44
C ALA A 176 -11.49 7.80 -5.95
N ILE A 177 -12.72 7.92 -6.47
CA ILE A 177 -12.96 8.25 -7.88
C ILE A 177 -12.33 9.59 -8.25
N ARG A 178 -12.51 10.63 -7.42
CA ARG A 178 -11.88 11.94 -7.65
C ARG A 178 -10.36 11.87 -7.63
N ALA A 179 -9.78 11.16 -6.67
CA ALA A 179 -8.33 11.01 -6.56
C ALA A 179 -7.73 10.31 -7.79
N VAL A 180 -8.30 9.18 -8.21
CA VAL A 180 -7.85 8.45 -9.41
C VAL A 180 -7.96 9.34 -10.65
N ASN A 181 -9.06 10.09 -10.78
CA ASN A 181 -9.25 11.03 -11.89
C ASN A 181 -8.23 12.18 -11.93
N GLU A 182 -7.70 12.61 -10.79
CA GLU A 182 -6.60 13.59 -10.76
C GLU A 182 -5.25 12.94 -11.07
N VAL A 183 -5.02 11.71 -10.60
CA VAL A 183 -3.76 10.98 -10.84
C VAL A 183 -3.60 10.59 -12.30
N GLN A 184 -4.64 10.14 -12.99
CA GLN A 184 -4.59 9.75 -14.41
C GLN A 184 -4.20 10.90 -15.35
N LYS A 185 -4.38 12.16 -14.93
CA LYS A 185 -4.03 13.36 -15.72
C LYS A 185 -2.54 13.70 -15.66
N ILE A 186 -1.75 12.96 -14.90
CA ILE A 186 -0.34 13.27 -14.66
C ILE A 186 0.52 12.57 -15.70
N ASP A 187 1.26 13.37 -16.45
CA ASP A 187 2.20 12.85 -17.45
C ASP A 187 3.25 11.95 -16.80
N GLY A 188 3.51 10.82 -17.47
CA GLY A 188 4.50 9.83 -17.04
C GLY A 188 3.93 8.73 -16.16
N VAL A 189 2.67 8.81 -15.71
CA VAL A 189 2.01 7.68 -15.05
C VAL A 189 1.68 6.60 -16.09
N LYS A 190 2.18 5.37 -15.89
CA LYS A 190 1.92 4.23 -16.79
C LYS A 190 0.67 3.46 -16.39
N LYS A 191 0.51 3.20 -15.09
CA LYS A 191 -0.58 2.42 -14.52
C LYS A 191 -0.86 2.87 -13.09
N ILE A 192 -2.11 2.75 -12.65
CA ILE A 192 -2.56 3.07 -11.30
C ILE A 192 -3.12 1.80 -10.67
N TYR A 193 -2.61 1.46 -9.49
CA TYR A 193 -3.13 0.41 -8.62
C TYR A 193 -3.73 1.05 -7.38
N THR A 194 -4.90 0.59 -6.97
CA THR A 194 -5.65 1.18 -5.86
C THR A 194 -5.84 0.18 -4.73
N ILE A 195 -5.44 0.57 -3.52
CA ILE A 195 -5.55 -0.21 -2.29
C ILE A 195 -6.33 0.63 -1.28
N PHE A 196 -7.64 0.69 -1.50
CA PHE A 196 -8.54 1.50 -0.67
C PHE A 196 -9.31 0.64 0.32
N ASP A 197 -9.33 1.09 1.56
CA ASP A 197 -10.38 0.74 2.51
C ASP A 197 -11.48 1.79 2.41
N TYR A 198 -12.71 1.34 2.12
CA TYR A 198 -13.84 2.25 1.98
C TYR A 198 -14.50 2.56 3.31
N MET A 199 -14.71 3.85 3.56
CA MET A 199 -15.53 4.39 4.64
C MET A 199 -17.01 4.19 4.30
N GLU A 200 -17.46 2.96 4.11
CA GLU A 200 -18.87 2.72 3.85
C GLU A 200 -19.62 2.80 5.19
N ASN A 201 -20.68 3.61 5.25
CA ASN A 201 -21.78 3.33 6.18
C ASN A 201 -22.42 2.04 5.67
N VAL A 202 -21.87 0.89 6.05
CA VAL A 202 -22.63 -0.36 6.00
C VAL A 202 -23.91 -0.03 6.78
N PRO A 203 -25.12 -0.06 6.17
CA PRO A 203 -26.33 -0.05 6.97
C PRO A 203 -26.13 -1.20 7.95
N VAL A 204 -26.09 -0.90 9.26
CA VAL A 204 -26.09 -1.96 10.27
C VAL A 204 -27.31 -2.79 9.92
N GLN A 205 -27.12 -3.94 9.28
CA GLN A 205 -28.13 -4.97 9.28
C GLN A 205 -28.21 -5.33 10.74
N LYS A 206 -29.20 -4.73 11.42
CA LYS A 206 -29.61 -5.12 12.75
C LYS A 206 -29.68 -6.64 12.68
N PRO A 207 -28.97 -7.38 13.55
CA PRO A 207 -29.01 -8.84 13.54
C PRO A 207 -30.46 -9.24 13.36
N SER A 208 -30.75 -9.96 12.28
CA SER A 208 -32.07 -10.48 11.97
C SER A 208 -32.67 -10.96 13.29
N SER A 209 -33.80 -10.39 13.68
CA SER A 209 -34.47 -10.68 14.96
C SER A 209 -35.05 -12.10 15.04
N ASN A 210 -34.60 -13.00 14.18
CA ASN A 210 -34.94 -14.40 14.24
C ASN A 210 -33.75 -15.17 14.80
N PRO A 211 -33.82 -15.67 16.04
CA PRO A 211 -32.79 -16.54 16.57
C PRO A 211 -32.69 -17.81 15.71
N PRO A 212 -31.49 -18.40 15.58
CA PRO A 212 -31.35 -19.70 14.93
C PRO A 212 -32.15 -20.72 15.73
N VAL A 213 -33.13 -21.37 15.07
CA VAL A 213 -33.79 -22.55 15.61
C VAL A 213 -32.76 -23.67 15.58
N ILE A 214 -32.17 -23.95 16.73
CA ILE A 214 -31.38 -25.16 16.95
C ILE A 214 -32.39 -26.26 17.28
N ASP A 215 -32.73 -27.11 16.30
CA ASP A 215 -33.45 -28.34 16.59
C ASP A 215 -32.45 -29.36 17.15
N GLN A 216 -32.47 -29.51 18.48
CA GLN A 216 -31.82 -30.59 19.20
C GLN A 216 -32.90 -31.43 19.86
N SER A 217 -33.38 -32.45 19.16
CA SER A 217 -33.95 -33.61 19.84
C SER A 217 -33.75 -34.92 19.06
N GLN A 218 -33.14 -35.88 19.77
CA GLN A 218 -33.16 -37.33 19.60
C GLN A 218 -32.10 -38.02 18.73
N ALA A 219 -31.07 -38.55 19.41
CA ALA A 219 -30.63 -39.92 19.20
C ALA A 219 -30.15 -40.55 20.53
N SER A 220 -30.97 -41.45 21.07
CA SER A 220 -30.60 -42.50 22.03
C SER A 220 -30.78 -43.87 21.37
N SER A 221 -29.70 -44.65 21.34
CA SER A 221 -29.58 -46.13 21.26
C SER A 221 -30.62 -46.97 20.49
N GLY A 222 -30.16 -47.75 19.50
CA GLY A 222 -30.84 -49.00 19.08
C GLY A 222 -30.47 -49.56 17.69
N THR A 223 -29.65 -50.62 17.69
CA THR A 223 -29.66 -51.87 16.88
C THR A 223 -30.00 -51.90 15.37
N TYR A 224 -29.11 -52.59 14.64
CA TYR A 224 -29.13 -53.16 13.29
C TYR A 224 -30.46 -53.76 12.76
N SER A 225 -30.80 -53.52 11.48
CA SER A 225 -31.09 -54.55 10.45
C SER A 225 -31.45 -53.95 9.07
N ASP A 226 -30.64 -54.34 8.08
CA ASP A 226 -30.98 -54.89 6.76
C ASP A 226 -31.79 -54.15 5.66
N THR A 227 -31.32 -54.41 4.43
CA THR A 227 -31.95 -54.32 3.08
C THR A 227 -31.78 -53.06 2.19
N GLN A 228 -31.09 -53.30 1.06
CA GLN A 228 -30.89 -52.53 -0.19
C GLN A 228 -32.13 -52.61 -1.14
N PRO A 229 -32.18 -52.05 -2.39
CA PRO A 229 -31.41 -50.99 -3.11
C PRO A 229 -32.30 -50.02 -3.99
N ILE A 230 -31.67 -49.28 -4.96
CA ILE A 230 -32.21 -48.73 -6.26
C ILE A 230 -32.96 -47.38 -6.17
N SER A 231 -32.80 -46.31 -7.00
CA SER A 231 -32.11 -46.06 -8.28
C SER A 231 -31.84 -44.55 -8.56
N THR A 232 -30.77 -44.30 -9.32
CA THR A 232 -30.58 -43.41 -10.50
C THR A 232 -31.64 -42.34 -10.85
N VAL A 233 -31.22 -41.07 -11.03
CA VAL A 233 -31.45 -40.25 -12.27
C VAL A 233 -30.49 -39.05 -12.31
N SER A 234 -29.85 -38.92 -13.47
CA SER A 234 -28.95 -37.90 -14.00
C SER A 234 -29.68 -36.70 -14.60
N SER A 235 -29.06 -35.51 -14.55
CA SER A 235 -29.16 -34.49 -15.62
C SER A 235 -28.17 -33.32 -15.40
N GLU A 236 -27.06 -33.33 -16.14
CA GLU A 236 -26.49 -32.13 -16.80
C GLU A 236 -27.42 -31.73 -17.99
N PRO A 237 -27.24 -30.63 -18.77
CA PRO A 237 -26.07 -29.72 -18.91
C PRO A 237 -26.41 -28.21 -19.07
N LEU A 238 -25.40 -27.33 -19.22
CA LEU A 238 -25.11 -26.60 -20.47
C LEU A 238 -24.03 -25.52 -20.27
N GLU A 239 -22.94 -25.72 -21.01
CA GLU A 239 -21.81 -24.81 -21.18
C GLU A 239 -22.19 -23.55 -21.99
N ILE A 240 -21.60 -22.42 -21.63
CA ILE A 240 -21.37 -21.31 -22.57
C ILE A 240 -19.88 -20.96 -22.50
N SER A 241 -19.21 -21.30 -23.59
CA SER A 241 -17.84 -20.92 -23.93
C SER A 241 -17.83 -19.48 -24.47
N SER A 242 -16.99 -18.63 -23.89
CA SER A 242 -16.58 -17.37 -24.52
C SER A 242 -15.06 -17.27 -24.47
N SER A 243 -14.45 -17.61 -25.59
CA SER A 243 -13.04 -17.40 -25.90
C SER A 243 -12.75 -15.90 -26.01
N GLY A 244 -12.04 -15.36 -25.04
CA GLY A 244 -11.34 -14.09 -25.12
C GLY A 244 -9.91 -14.31 -24.67
N SER A 245 -8.99 -14.41 -25.63
CA SER A 245 -7.56 -14.55 -25.37
C SER A 245 -7.02 -13.19 -24.94
N TYR A 246 -6.97 -12.94 -23.63
CA TYR A 246 -6.22 -11.84 -23.05
C TYR A 246 -4.82 -12.36 -22.76
N ASP A 247 -3.85 -11.83 -23.50
CA ASP A 247 -2.43 -11.96 -23.18
C ASP A 247 -2.16 -11.11 -21.93
N SER A 248 -2.51 -11.67 -20.76
CA SER A 248 -2.18 -11.11 -19.46
C SER A 248 -0.69 -11.34 -19.22
N ALA A 249 0.15 -10.38 -19.59
CA ALA A 249 1.56 -10.36 -19.18
C ALA A 249 1.76 -10.00 -17.69
N VAL A 250 0.81 -10.39 -16.82
CA VAL A 250 0.92 -10.53 -15.36
C VAL A 250 0.21 -11.83 -14.89
N GLY A 251 -0.04 -12.77 -15.81
CA GLY A 251 -0.54 -14.10 -15.50
C GLY A 251 0.62 -15.07 -15.30
N ALA A 252 0.68 -15.70 -14.12
CA ALA A 252 1.64 -16.75 -13.73
C ALA A 252 3.00 -16.31 -13.15
N GLN A 253 3.08 -15.16 -12.48
CA GLN A 253 4.06 -15.02 -11.39
C GLN A 253 3.36 -15.49 -10.12
N ASP A 254 3.86 -16.51 -9.42
CA ASP A 254 3.41 -16.83 -8.07
C ASP A 254 3.64 -15.58 -7.20
N ASN A 255 2.57 -14.83 -6.93
CA ASN A 255 2.60 -13.61 -6.13
C ASN A 255 2.88 -13.93 -4.64
N GLY A 256 3.17 -15.18 -4.30
CA GLY A 256 3.35 -15.67 -2.95
C GLY A 256 2.08 -15.46 -2.14
N GLY A 257 0.90 -15.77 -2.70
CA GLY A 257 -0.39 -15.67 -2.01
C GLY A 257 -0.90 -14.25 -1.70
N ALA A 258 -0.29 -13.22 -2.27
CA ALA A 258 -0.76 -11.84 -2.16
C ALA A 258 -1.89 -11.54 -3.17
N VAL A 259 -2.89 -10.80 -2.73
CA VAL A 259 -4.06 -10.48 -3.57
C VAL A 259 -3.69 -9.30 -4.47
N ILE A 260 -3.81 -9.48 -5.79
CA ILE A 260 -3.82 -8.37 -6.75
C ILE A 260 -5.29 -8.08 -7.03
N VAL A 261 -5.79 -6.92 -6.58
CA VAL A 261 -7.15 -6.47 -6.87
C VAL A 261 -7.07 -5.12 -7.53
N ASP A 262 -7.37 -5.09 -8.82
CA ASP A 262 -7.76 -3.84 -9.49
C ASP A 262 -9.24 -3.60 -9.13
N ASP A 263 -9.55 -2.45 -8.51
CA ASP A 263 -10.94 -2.08 -8.27
C ASP A 263 -11.56 -1.63 -9.59
N THR A 264 -12.15 -2.59 -10.31
CA THR A 264 -12.81 -2.39 -11.60
C THR A 264 -13.99 -1.39 -11.56
N SER A 265 -14.45 -0.98 -10.37
CA SER A 265 -15.47 0.06 -10.23
C SER A 265 -14.90 1.49 -10.39
N LEU A 266 -13.57 1.64 -10.39
CA LEU A 266 -12.90 2.92 -10.58
C LEU A 266 -12.52 3.14 -12.05
N PRO A 267 -12.72 4.36 -12.59
CA PRO A 267 -12.39 4.67 -13.98
C PRO A 267 -10.88 4.62 -14.20
N GLY A 268 -10.44 4.00 -15.30
CA GLY A 268 -9.04 4.08 -15.76
C GLY A 268 -8.04 3.23 -14.97
N VAL A 269 -8.50 2.32 -14.11
CA VAL A 269 -7.68 1.32 -13.44
C VAL A 269 -7.59 0.08 -14.34
N TYR A 270 -6.49 -0.04 -15.10
CA TYR A 270 -6.23 -1.14 -16.06
C TYR A 270 -4.78 -1.57 -16.02
#